data_AF-A0A103FQX8-F1
#
_entry.id   AF-A0A103FQX8-F1
#
_cell.length_a   1.000
_cell.length_b   1.000
_cell.length_c   1.000
_cell.angle_alpha   90.00
_cell.angle_beta   90.00
_cell.angle_gamma   90.00
#
_symmetry.space_group_name_H-M   'P 1'
#
loop_
_entity.id
_entity.type
_entity.pdbx_description
1 polymer ?
#
loop_
_entity_poly.entity_id
_entity_poly.type
_entity_poly.pdbx_seq_one_letter_code
_entity_poly.pdbx_strand_id
1 'polypeptide(L)'
;MGRCGVNVDSDYSPSNVRLLIGIADEMLKQKNVESVLFGGKRIGQQSNFEKLDWFAGELLLELQRRSCRIAPTVAFKQATPKPI
;
A
#
# COMPACT_ATOMS: atom_id res chain seq x y z
N MET A 1 -3.78 14.27 23.34
CA MET A 1 -3.60 15.64 22.81
C MET A 1 -2.31 15.67 22.02
N GLY A 2 -2.39 15.56 20.70
CA GLY A 2 -1.22 15.53 19.83
C GLY A 2 -0.67 16.94 19.64
N ARG A 3 0.65 17.11 19.80
CA ARG A 3 1.36 18.30 19.30
C ARG A 3 1.29 18.28 17.78
N CYS A 4 0.20 18.78 17.22
CA CYS A 4 0.16 19.24 15.84
C CYS A 4 0.66 20.69 15.86
N GLY A 5 1.96 20.87 15.68
CA GLY A 5 2.59 22.18 15.77
C GLY A 5 4.02 22.13 15.25
N VAL A 6 4.28 22.98 14.25
CA VAL A 6 5.49 23.07 13.41
C VAL A 6 5.63 21.91 12.41
N ASN A 7 5.89 22.19 11.14
CA ASN A 7 6.14 21.17 10.10
C ASN A 7 7.51 20.52 10.37
N VAL A 8 7.54 19.61 11.35
CA VAL A 8 8.72 18.83 11.76
C VAL A 8 9.29 18.06 10.56
N ASP A 9 8.46 17.74 9.57
CA ASP A 9 8.84 16.97 8.38
C ASP A 9 9.75 17.75 7.41
N SER A 10 9.87 19.08 7.57
CA SER A 10 10.71 19.93 6.71
C SER A 10 12.10 20.23 7.29
N ASP A 11 12.39 19.82 8.54
CA ASP A 11 13.72 19.94 9.13
C ASP A 11 14.59 18.73 8.76
N TYR A 12 15.55 18.93 7.85
CA TYR A 12 16.49 17.89 7.43
C TYR A 12 17.70 17.73 8.39
N SER A 13 17.67 18.35 9.58
CA SER A 13 18.74 18.18 10.56
C SER A 13 18.95 16.69 10.89
N PRO A 14 20.21 16.22 11.03
CA PRO A 14 20.48 14.81 11.32
C PRO A 14 19.77 14.32 12.60
N SER A 15 19.61 15.19 13.60
CA SER A 15 18.87 14.89 14.82
C SER A 15 17.39 14.64 14.56
N ASN A 16 16.75 15.47 13.74
CA ASN A 16 15.34 15.33 13.42
C ASN A 16 15.09 14.08 12.55
N VAL A 17 15.97 13.80 11.58
CA VAL A 17 15.90 12.57 10.78
C VAL A 17 15.95 11.33 11.68
N ARG A 18 16.87 11.28 12.66
CA ARG A 18 16.95 10.14 13.60
C ARG A 18 15.70 10.01 14.47
N LEU A 19 15.13 11.14 14.89
CA LEU A 19 13.87 11.15 15.64
C LEU A 19 12.72 10.58 14.80
N LEU A 20 12.55 11.07 13.56
CA LEU A 20 11.49 10.63 12.66
C LEU A 20 11.61 9.15 12.29
N ILE A 21 12.83 8.64 12.09
CA ILE A 21 13.08 7.20 11.89
C ILE A 21 12.59 6.41 13.11
N GLY A 22 12.94 6.83 14.33
CA GLY A 22 12.47 6.17 15.55
C GLY A 22 10.94 6.18 15.68
N ILE A 23 10.29 7.29 15.30
CA ILE A 23 8.82 7.37 15.27
C ILE A 23 8.23 6.40 14.24
N ALA A 24 8.83 6.30 13.06
CA ALA A 24 8.39 5.36 12.02
C ALA A 24 8.56 3.89 12.48
N ASP A 25 9.67 3.55 13.14
CA ASP A 25 9.89 2.21 13.70
C ASP A 25 8.83 1.84 14.74
N GLU A 26 8.47 2.76 15.62
CA GLU A 26 7.40 2.53 16.58
C GLU A 26 6.02 2.45 15.91
N MET A 27 5.77 3.25 14.87
CA MET A 27 4.56 3.17 14.06
C MET A 27 4.42 1.79 13.40
N LEU A 28 5.50 1.21 12.89
CA LEU A 28 5.48 -0.10 12.22
C LEU A 28 5.09 -1.25 13.17
N LYS A 29 5.40 -1.13 14.46
CA LYS A 29 5.05 -2.13 15.49
C LYS A 29 3.59 -2.08 15.93
N GLN A 30 2.90 -0.97 15.69
CA GLN A 30 1.50 -0.80 16.09
C GLN A 30 0.56 -1.68 15.26
N LYS A 31 -0.55 -2.11 15.86
CA LYS A 31 -1.63 -2.79 15.14
C LYS A 31 -2.23 -1.87 14.08
N ASN A 32 -2.41 -2.41 12.88
CA ASN A 32 -2.93 -1.67 11.75
C ASN A 32 -4.37 -1.19 12.01
N VAL A 33 -4.68 0.04 11.61
CA VAL A 33 -6.02 0.62 11.71
C VAL A 33 -6.63 0.68 10.31
N GLU A 34 -7.79 0.05 10.14
CA GLU A 34 -8.50 -0.05 8.87
C GLU A 34 -9.75 0.81 8.88
N SER A 35 -10.07 1.40 7.73
CA SER A 35 -11.38 2.00 7.52
C SER A 35 -12.29 0.99 6.82
N VAL A 36 -13.42 0.69 7.44
CA VAL A 36 -14.43 -0.24 6.91
C VAL A 36 -15.59 0.58 6.37
N LEU A 37 -15.99 0.31 5.13
CA LEU A 37 -17.13 1.01 4.50
C LEU A 37 -18.39 0.81 5.35
N PHE A 38 -19.01 1.93 5.76
CA PHE A 38 -20.12 1.99 6.72
C PHE A 38 -19.84 1.43 8.13
N GLY A 39 -18.61 1.01 8.44
CA GLY A 39 -18.20 0.44 9.73
C GLY A 39 -17.23 1.31 10.53
N GLY A 40 -16.80 2.45 9.99
CA GLY A 40 -15.85 3.34 10.66
C GLY A 40 -14.44 2.75 10.76
N LYS A 41 -13.69 3.13 11.80
CA LYS A 41 -12.32 2.65 12.03
C LYS A 41 -12.32 1.35 12.84
N ARG A 42 -11.50 0.39 12.44
CA ARG A 42 -11.31 -0.90 13.12
C ARG A 42 -9.83 -1.17 13.34
N ILE A 43 -9.46 -1.68 14.50
CA ILE A 43 -8.09 -2.15 14.76
C ILE A 43 -7.97 -3.59 14.23
N GLY A 44 -7.02 -3.80 13.33
CA GLY A 44 -6.68 -5.10 12.74
C GLY A 44 -5.90 -5.99 13.70
N GLN A 45 -5.75 -7.26 13.32
CA GLN A 45 -4.98 -8.23 14.11
C GLN A 45 -3.47 -8.10 13.89
N GLN A 46 -3.08 -7.81 12.64
CA GLN A 46 -1.69 -7.63 12.22
C GLN A 46 -1.17 -6.22 12.56
N SER A 47 0.13 -6.13 12.82
CA SER A 47 0.89 -4.89 12.85
C SER A 47 0.98 -4.23 11.46
N ASN A 48 1.33 -2.95 11.44
CA ASN A 48 1.61 -2.23 10.20
C ASN A 48 2.74 -2.89 9.41
N PHE A 49 3.79 -3.35 10.10
CA PHE A 49 4.90 -4.08 9.48
C PHE A 49 4.44 -5.38 8.81
N GLU A 50 3.73 -6.25 9.53
CA GLU A 50 3.27 -7.54 9.00
C GLU A 50 2.36 -7.36 7.77
N LYS A 51 1.53 -6.31 7.77
CA LYS A 51 0.66 -6.01 6.63
C LYS A 51 1.45 -5.52 5.41
N LEU A 52 2.47 -4.68 5.61
CA LEU A 52 3.34 -4.20 4.54
C LEU A 52 4.20 -5.33 3.96
N ASP A 53 4.72 -6.22 4.81
CA ASP A 53 5.48 -7.40 4.39
C ASP A 53 4.64 -8.34 3.54
N TRP A 54 3.42 -8.66 4.00
CA TRP A 54 2.45 -9.43 3.21
C TRP A 54 2.16 -8.76 1.86
N PHE A 55 1.91 -7.45 1.85
CA PHE A 55 1.62 -6.70 0.63
C PHE A 55 2.79 -6.72 -0.36
N ALA A 56 4.04 -6.61 0.12
CA ALA A 56 5.23 -6.71 -0.71
C ALA A 56 5.35 -8.10 -1.36
N GLY A 57 5.01 -9.17 -0.62
CA GLY A 57 4.92 -10.53 -1.14
C GLY A 57 3.91 -10.66 -2.29
N GLU A 58 2.67 -10.17 -2.09
CA GLU A 58 1.64 -10.19 -3.12
C GLU A 58 2.03 -9.39 -4.38
N LEU A 59 2.71 -8.25 -4.19
CA LEU A 59 3.19 -7.42 -5.29
C LEU A 59 4.24 -8.17 -6.13
N LEU A 60 5.17 -8.88 -5.48
CA LEU A 60 6.17 -9.68 -6.18
C LEU A 60 5.54 -10.84 -6.96
N LEU A 61 4.57 -11.53 -6.35
CA LEU A 61 3.82 -12.60 -7.02
C LEU A 61 3.07 -12.08 -8.26
N GLU A 62 2.44 -10.91 -8.16
CA GLU A 62 1.77 -10.28 -9.30
C GLU A 62 2.75 -9.87 -10.40
N LEU A 63 3.90 -9.28 -10.03
CA LEU A 63 4.95 -8.95 -10.98
C LEU A 63 5.38 -10.19 -11.74
N GLN A 64 5.66 -11.30 -11.05
CA GLN A 64 6.03 -12.56 -11.68
C GLN A 64 4.93 -13.07 -12.64
N ARG A 65 3.66 -13.03 -12.23
CA ARG A 65 2.53 -13.42 -13.09
C ARG A 65 2.45 -12.58 -14.37
N ARG A 66 2.73 -11.28 -14.28
CA ARG A 66 2.73 -10.37 -15.44
C ARG A 66 3.98 -10.50 -16.29
N SER A 67 5.14 -10.69 -15.69
CA SER A 67 6.41 -10.91 -16.39
C SER A 67 6.39 -12.18 -17.24
N CYS A 68 5.64 -13.22 -16.83
CA CYS A 68 5.44 -14.44 -17.61
C CYS A 68 4.35 -14.32 -18.71
N ARG A 69 3.66 -13.17 -18.84
CA ARG A 69 2.68 -12.95 -19.92
C ARG A 69 3.33 -12.20 -21.07
N ILE A 70 3.59 -12.92 -22.16
CA ILE A 70 3.92 -12.36 -23.48
C ILE A 70 2.64 -11.71 -24.03
N ALA A 71 2.37 -10.47 -23.61
CA ALA A 71 1.20 -9.64 -23.93
C ALA A 71 -0.17 -10.15 -23.41
N PRO A 72 -1.07 -9.23 -22.97
CA PRO A 72 -2.47 -9.57 -22.80
C PRO A 72 -3.04 -10.01 -24.15
N THR A 73 -3.64 -11.20 -24.23
CA THR A 73 -4.35 -11.64 -25.44
C THR A 73 -5.54 -10.71 -25.67
N VAL A 74 -5.39 -9.74 -26.57
CA VAL A 74 -6.48 -8.92 -27.06
C VAL A 74 -6.97 -9.55 -28.35
N ALA A 75 -8.13 -10.21 -28.31
CA ALA A 75 -8.81 -10.64 -29.50
C ALA A 75 -9.79 -9.54 -29.95
N PHE A 76 -9.60 -8.99 -31.15
CA PHE A 76 -10.61 -8.15 -31.76
C PHE A 76 -11.82 -9.03 -32.11
N LYS A 77 -12.96 -8.75 -31.46
CA LYS A 77 -14.21 -9.44 -31.76
C LYS A 77 -14.70 -8.97 -33.13
N GLN A 78 -14.53 -9.79 -34.17
CA GLN A 78 -15.14 -9.52 -35.48
C GLN A 78 -16.67 -9.63 -35.35
N ALA A 79 -17.37 -8.57 -35.72
CA ALA A 79 -18.82 -8.62 -35.88
C ALA A 79 -19.15 -9.45 -37.12
N THR A 80 -20.11 -10.36 -37.02
CA THR A 80 -20.61 -11.13 -38.17
C THR A 80 -21.28 -10.19 -39.17
N PRO A 81 -20.92 -10.21 -40.47
CA PRO A 81 -21.59 -9.42 -41.49
C PRO A 81 -23.08 -9.80 -41.58
N LYS A 82 -23.95 -8.79 -41.70
CA LYS A 82 -25.38 -9.03 -41.96
C LYS A 82 -25.58 -9.41 -43.43
N PRO A 83 -26.37 -10.45 -43.76
CA PRO A 83 -26.74 -10.76 -45.14
C PRO A 83 -27.54 -9.59 -45.75
N ILE A 84 -27.28 -9.31 -47.04
CA ILE A 84 -28.03 -8.35 -47.87
C ILE A 84 -29.30 -9.01 -48.37
#